data_AF-A0A920B3H1-F1
#
_entry.id   AF-A0A920B3H1-F1
#
_cell.length_a   1.000
_cell.length_b   1.000
_cell.length_c   1.000
_cell.angle_alpha   90.00
_cell.angle_beta   90.00
_cell.angle_gamma   90.00
#
_symmetry.space_group_name_H-M   'P 1'
#
loop_
_entity.id
_entity.type
_entity.pdbx_description
1 polymer ?
#
loop_
_entity_poly.entity_id
_entity_poly.type
_entity_poly.pdbx_seq_one_letter_code
_entity_poly.pdbx_strand_id
1 'polypeptide(L)'
;MPWGGISAEPPALFDLDPTPLLFHARERGDEPLRDSAEARRRGWARLVLFASYLRPEPLEVPALPELLRDAFKPGLRSLKAHFGLYPFRWKAGWQAAADGLIGEDAPRLQVAPVLERLVLPRAKEALLRWLQELSGQAELRWLVPAHYSAPPNFTPQTVQHLLASLQQRDWAPSSENWEFLGSIDQRLLDLGVVPDQPVIKA
;
A
#
# COMPACT_ATOMS: atom_id res chain seq x y z
N MET A 1 -3.84 14.54 -4.81
CA MET A 1 -4.68 13.43 -4.29
C MET A 1 -4.07 12.09 -4.74
N PRO A 2 -3.91 11.11 -3.85
CA PRO A 2 -3.14 9.87 -4.08
C PRO A 2 -3.98 8.77 -4.75
N TRP A 3 -4.38 9.02 -6.00
CA TRP A 3 -5.17 8.10 -6.82
C TRP A 3 -4.31 7.52 -7.94
N GLY A 4 -3.60 6.43 -7.70
CA GLY A 4 -2.75 5.82 -8.71
C GLY A 4 -3.00 4.33 -8.76
N GLY A 5 -3.04 3.77 -9.96
CA GLY A 5 -2.96 2.32 -10.08
C GLY A 5 -1.56 1.85 -9.77
N ILE A 6 -1.46 0.64 -9.23
CA ILE A 6 -0.18 0.03 -8.88
C ILE A 6 0.19 -0.99 -9.95
N SER A 7 1.29 -0.72 -10.67
CA SER A 7 1.88 -1.63 -11.66
C SER A 7 2.51 -2.85 -10.98
N ALA A 8 2.48 -4.00 -11.65
CA ALA A 8 3.22 -5.19 -11.24
C ALA A 8 4.75 -4.99 -11.29
N GLU A 9 5.22 -4.17 -12.22
CA GLU A 9 6.63 -3.81 -12.31
C GLU A 9 6.97 -2.64 -11.37
N PRO A 10 8.09 -2.72 -10.63
CA PRO A 10 8.55 -1.60 -9.82
C PRO A 10 8.87 -0.37 -10.67
N PRO A 11 8.72 0.85 -10.11
CA PRO A 11 9.14 2.07 -10.79
C PRO A 11 10.62 2.03 -11.21
N ALA A 12 10.94 2.64 -12.36
CA ALA A 12 12.31 2.73 -12.90
C ALA A 12 13.31 3.40 -11.94
N LEU A 13 12.85 4.14 -10.92
CA LEU A 13 13.70 4.64 -9.83
C LEU A 13 14.51 3.51 -9.18
N PHE A 14 13.95 2.31 -9.07
CA PHE A 14 14.62 1.15 -8.50
C PHE A 14 15.63 0.48 -9.44
N ASP A 15 15.74 0.93 -10.69
CA ASP A 15 16.84 0.52 -11.58
C ASP A 15 18.16 1.18 -11.19
N LEU A 16 18.09 2.37 -10.57
CA LEU A 16 19.27 3.07 -10.05
C LEU A 16 19.81 2.42 -8.77
N ASP A 17 18.91 2.02 -7.87
CA ASP A 17 19.25 1.26 -6.68
C ASP A 17 18.13 0.27 -6.30
N PRO A 18 18.29 -1.04 -6.57
CA PRO A 18 17.28 -2.05 -6.26
C PRO A 18 17.30 -2.45 -4.78
N THR A 19 18.22 -1.94 -3.96
CA THR A 19 18.45 -2.37 -2.57
C THR A 19 17.17 -2.44 -1.73
N PRO A 20 16.28 -1.44 -1.76
CA PRO A 20 15.03 -1.53 -0.99
C PRO A 20 14.16 -2.71 -1.42
N LEU A 21 14.03 -2.96 -2.73
CA LEU A 21 13.28 -4.10 -3.25
C LEU A 21 13.93 -5.41 -2.81
N LEU A 22 15.24 -5.55 -2.97
CA LEU A 22 15.95 -6.77 -2.58
C LEU A 22 15.88 -7.04 -1.09
N PHE A 23 15.88 -5.99 -0.26
CA PHE A 23 15.68 -6.10 1.18
C PHE A 23 14.28 -6.67 1.50
N HIS A 24 13.23 -6.13 0.89
CA HIS A 24 11.85 -6.60 1.09
C HIS A 24 11.57 -7.97 0.45
N ALA A 25 12.34 -8.38 -0.55
CA ALA A 25 12.21 -9.66 -1.22
C ALA A 25 12.63 -10.87 -0.37
N ARG A 26 13.43 -10.67 0.68
CA ARG A 26 13.96 -11.77 1.50
C ARG A 26 12.87 -12.52 2.25
N GLU A 27 13.06 -13.81 2.48
CA GLU A 27 12.24 -14.56 3.45
C GLU A 27 12.85 -14.51 4.86
N ARG A 28 14.18 -14.32 4.95
CA ARG A 28 14.93 -14.26 6.22
C ARG A 28 16.01 -13.18 6.22
N GLY A 29 16.44 -12.81 7.42
CA GLY A 29 17.49 -11.81 7.62
C GLY A 29 18.85 -12.20 7.04
N ASP A 30 19.15 -13.50 6.98
CA ASP A 30 20.43 -14.01 6.49
C ASP A 30 20.53 -14.28 5.00
N GLU A 31 19.46 -13.99 4.25
CA GLU A 31 19.50 -14.11 2.81
C GLU A 31 20.32 -12.97 2.18
N PRO A 32 21.22 -13.29 1.23
CA PRO A 32 21.96 -12.28 0.48
C PRO A 32 21.01 -11.49 -0.44
N LEU A 33 21.33 -10.22 -0.69
CA LEU A 33 20.61 -9.35 -1.61
C LEU A 33 20.92 -9.72 -3.07
N ARG A 34 20.38 -10.84 -3.54
CA ARG A 34 20.54 -11.31 -4.93
C ARG A 34 19.57 -10.59 -5.84
N ASP A 35 20.11 -9.92 -6.85
CA ASP A 35 19.31 -9.17 -7.81
C ASP A 35 18.76 -10.08 -8.92
N SER A 36 17.45 -10.06 -9.11
CA SER A 36 16.75 -10.69 -10.22
C SER A 36 15.41 -9.98 -10.45
N ALA A 37 14.85 -10.10 -11.65
CA ALA A 37 13.53 -9.51 -11.94
C ALA A 37 12.43 -10.06 -11.02
N GLU A 38 12.52 -11.34 -10.64
CA GLU A 38 11.61 -11.97 -9.69
C GLU A 38 11.79 -11.41 -8.26
N ALA A 39 13.02 -11.25 -7.80
CA ALA A 39 13.30 -10.68 -6.48
C ALA A 39 12.81 -9.22 -6.40
N ARG A 40 13.04 -8.42 -7.45
CA ARG A 40 12.54 -7.03 -7.53
C ARG A 40 11.02 -6.97 -7.47
N ARG A 41 10.31 -7.78 -8.26
CA ARG A 41 8.83 -7.85 -8.24
C ARG A 41 8.27 -8.31 -6.89
N ARG A 42 8.86 -9.34 -6.28
CA ARG A 42 8.49 -9.80 -4.94
C ARG A 42 8.69 -8.72 -3.88
N GLY A 43 9.84 -8.05 -3.90
CA GLY A 43 10.14 -6.93 -3.01
C GLY A 43 9.18 -5.76 -3.18
N TRP A 44 8.85 -5.43 -4.43
CA TRP A 44 7.88 -4.40 -4.77
C TRP A 44 6.48 -4.72 -4.23
N ALA A 45 5.99 -5.93 -4.46
CA ALA A 45 4.67 -6.36 -3.98
C ALA A 45 4.54 -6.28 -2.45
N ARG A 46 5.60 -6.66 -1.73
CA ARG A 46 5.67 -6.55 -0.26
C ARG A 46 5.75 -5.12 0.23
N LEU A 47 6.45 -4.25 -0.49
CA LEU A 47 6.52 -2.82 -0.19
C LEU A 47 5.16 -2.15 -0.42
N VAL A 48 4.46 -2.49 -1.50
CA VAL A 48 3.08 -2.05 -1.78
C VAL A 48 2.14 -2.47 -0.65
N LEU A 49 2.20 -3.73 -0.22
CA LEU A 49 1.41 -4.22 0.91
C LEU A 49 1.69 -3.43 2.20
N PHE A 50 2.98 -3.21 2.51
CA PHE A 50 3.38 -2.42 3.67
C PHE A 50 2.91 -0.96 3.56
N ALA A 51 3.09 -0.30 2.42
CA ALA A 51 2.64 1.08 2.22
C ALA A 51 1.10 1.21 2.26
N SER A 52 0.38 0.14 1.92
CA SER A 52 -1.08 0.13 1.86
C SER A 52 -1.73 -0.20 3.20
N TYR A 53 -1.20 -1.18 3.94
CA TYR A 53 -1.82 -1.68 5.17
C TYR A 53 -1.00 -1.43 6.44
N LEU A 54 0.25 -0.97 6.31
CA LEU A 54 1.30 -0.90 7.35
C LEU A 54 1.69 -2.26 7.92
N ARG A 55 0.71 -3.04 8.38
CA ARG A 55 0.87 -4.43 8.83
C ARG A 55 -0.31 -5.27 8.33
N PRO A 56 -0.26 -5.78 7.09
CA PRO A 56 -1.29 -6.67 6.56
C PRO A 56 -1.30 -8.00 7.34
N GLU A 57 -2.40 -8.76 7.26
CA GLU A 57 -2.60 -10.02 7.98
C GLU A 57 -1.46 -11.04 7.79
N PRO A 58 -0.97 -11.32 6.57
CA PRO A 58 0.10 -12.30 6.37
C PRO A 58 1.49 -11.78 6.77
N LEU A 59 1.61 -10.58 7.36
CA LEU A 59 2.87 -10.06 7.86
C LEU A 59 2.98 -10.20 9.39
N GLU A 60 3.86 -11.10 9.81
CA GLU A 60 4.28 -11.19 11.21
C GLU A 60 5.58 -10.41 11.47
N VAL A 61 5.69 -9.84 12.67
CA VAL A 61 6.94 -9.25 13.16
C VAL A 61 7.56 -10.23 14.17
N PRO A 62 8.70 -10.86 13.85
CA PRO A 62 9.38 -11.77 14.78
C PRO A 62 9.81 -11.07 16.07
N ALA A 63 9.91 -11.83 17.16
CA ALA A 63 10.44 -11.32 18.42
C ALA A 63 11.94 -10.99 18.34
N LEU A 64 12.41 -10.08 19.19
CA LEU A 64 13.81 -9.60 19.20
C LEU A 64 14.88 -10.73 19.17
N PRO A 65 14.77 -11.82 19.94
CA PRO A 65 15.78 -12.89 19.90
C PRO A 65 15.90 -13.55 18.53
N GLU A 66 14.79 -13.66 17.80
CA GLU A 66 14.78 -14.24 16.44
C GLU A 66 15.39 -13.27 15.43
N LEU A 67 15.14 -11.97 15.57
CA LEU A 67 15.71 -10.93 14.71
C LEU A 67 17.25 -10.85 14.84
N LEU A 68 17.75 -11.02 16.06
CA LEU A 68 19.19 -10.96 16.33
C LEU A 68 19.93 -12.25 15.96
N ARG A 69 19.24 -13.38 15.79
CA ARG A 69 19.84 -14.68 15.44
C ARG A 69 20.67 -14.63 14.15
N ASP A 70 20.20 -13.85 13.18
CA ASP A 70 20.80 -13.74 11.85
C ASP A 70 21.74 -12.54 11.72
N ALA A 71 21.85 -11.72 12.77
CA ALA A 71 22.65 -10.51 12.74
C ALA A 71 24.15 -10.81 12.58
N PHE A 72 24.84 -10.00 11.79
CA PHE A 72 26.30 -10.05 11.55
C PHE A 72 26.86 -11.38 11.01
N LYS A 73 26.02 -12.28 10.48
CA LYS A 73 26.49 -13.47 9.75
C LYS A 73 27.38 -13.07 8.55
N PRO A 74 28.27 -13.98 8.09
CA PRO A 74 29.12 -13.72 6.91
C PRO A 74 28.30 -13.23 5.72
N GLY A 75 28.75 -12.14 5.07
CA GLY A 75 28.04 -11.50 3.96
C GLY A 75 26.99 -10.45 4.34
N LEU A 76 26.61 -10.33 5.62
CA LEU A 76 25.59 -9.38 6.08
C LEU A 76 26.15 -8.20 6.89
N ARG A 77 27.45 -8.14 7.14
CA ARG A 77 28.10 -7.11 7.97
C ARG A 77 28.22 -5.76 7.24
N SER A 78 27.10 -5.23 6.77
CA SER A 78 27.02 -3.95 6.06
C SER A 78 25.74 -3.21 6.40
N LEU A 79 25.79 -1.88 6.33
CA LEU A 79 24.60 -1.02 6.42
C LEU A 79 23.58 -1.36 5.34
N LYS A 80 24.05 -1.68 4.13
CA LYS A 80 23.23 -2.08 2.98
C LYS A 80 22.33 -3.28 3.30
N ALA A 81 22.88 -4.29 3.97
CA ALA A 81 22.14 -5.48 4.39
C ALA A 81 21.47 -5.31 5.77
N HIS A 82 21.48 -4.10 6.34
CA HIS A 82 20.98 -3.80 7.69
C HIS A 82 21.56 -4.73 8.76
N PHE A 83 22.82 -5.13 8.61
CA PHE A 83 23.49 -6.10 9.47
C PHE A 83 22.80 -7.47 9.58
N GLY A 84 21.91 -7.83 8.64
CA GLY A 84 21.09 -9.04 8.71
C GLY A 84 19.79 -8.87 9.49
N LEU A 85 19.48 -7.67 9.98
CA LEU A 85 18.20 -7.38 10.62
C LEU A 85 17.09 -7.35 9.56
N TYR A 86 16.04 -8.14 9.78
CA TYR A 86 14.88 -8.21 8.91
C TYR A 86 13.61 -8.46 9.75
N PRO A 87 12.81 -7.42 10.02
CA PRO A 87 11.70 -7.49 10.97
C PRO A 87 10.41 -8.07 10.39
N PHE A 88 10.49 -8.82 9.29
CA PHE A 88 9.33 -9.28 8.55
C PHE A 88 9.35 -10.79 8.39
N ARG A 89 8.20 -11.42 8.61
CA ARG A 89 7.94 -12.82 8.31
C ARG A 89 6.63 -12.91 7.53
N TRP A 90 6.74 -13.17 6.24
CA TRP A 90 5.59 -13.29 5.35
C TRP A 90 5.03 -14.72 5.42
N LYS A 91 3.72 -14.84 5.66
CA LYS A 91 2.98 -16.11 5.67
C LYS A 91 2.37 -16.39 4.31
N ALA A 92 1.96 -17.65 4.10
CA ALA A 92 1.14 -18.01 2.95
C ALA A 92 -0.07 -17.07 2.82
N GLY A 93 -0.44 -16.75 1.58
CA GLY A 93 -1.51 -15.79 1.28
C GLY A 93 -1.04 -14.36 1.04
N TRP A 94 0.22 -14.03 1.30
CA TRP A 94 0.74 -12.67 1.04
C TRP A 94 0.66 -12.27 -0.44
N GLN A 95 0.90 -13.20 -1.38
CA GLN A 95 0.78 -12.92 -2.81
C GLN A 95 -0.66 -12.52 -3.17
N ALA A 96 -1.65 -13.32 -2.75
CA ALA A 96 -3.05 -13.02 -3.02
C ALA A 96 -3.48 -11.67 -2.43
N ALA A 97 -2.97 -11.30 -1.25
CA ALA A 97 -3.19 -9.97 -0.68
C ALA A 97 -2.58 -8.85 -1.54
N ALA A 98 -1.39 -9.08 -2.12
CA ALA A 98 -0.74 -8.12 -3.02
C ALA A 98 -1.48 -8.00 -4.36
N ASP A 99 -1.94 -9.12 -4.92
CA ASP A 99 -2.68 -9.18 -6.17
C ASP A 99 -4.01 -8.41 -6.07
N GLY A 100 -4.61 -8.35 -4.88
CA GLY A 100 -5.78 -7.49 -4.62
C GLY A 100 -5.51 -5.98 -4.81
N LEU A 101 -4.25 -5.53 -4.72
CA LEU A 101 -3.86 -4.13 -4.87
C LEU A 101 -3.18 -3.84 -6.22
N ILE A 102 -2.43 -4.81 -6.74
CA ILE A 102 -1.59 -4.65 -7.92
C ILE A 102 -2.39 -5.09 -9.15
N GLY A 103 -2.39 -4.27 -10.20
CA GLY A 103 -3.00 -4.65 -11.47
C GLY A 103 -2.06 -5.53 -12.29
N GLU A 104 -2.57 -6.63 -12.84
CA GLU A 104 -1.79 -7.52 -13.73
C GLU A 104 -1.54 -6.87 -15.09
N ASP A 105 -2.60 -6.55 -15.83
CA ASP A 105 -2.49 -5.97 -17.19
C ASP A 105 -2.40 -4.44 -17.18
N ALA A 106 -3.12 -3.79 -16.26
CA ALA A 106 -3.19 -2.34 -16.15
C ALA A 106 -3.30 -1.92 -14.68
N PRO A 107 -2.67 -0.79 -14.29
CA PRO A 107 -2.76 -0.29 -12.93
C PRO A 107 -4.22 -0.04 -12.52
N ARG A 108 -4.67 -0.66 -11.42
CA ARG A 108 -6.05 -0.53 -10.91
C ARG A 108 -6.26 0.81 -10.20
N LEU A 109 -7.13 1.65 -10.75
CA LEU A 109 -7.50 2.90 -10.07
C LEU A 109 -8.29 2.59 -8.79
N GLN A 110 -7.75 3.00 -7.64
CA GLN A 110 -8.32 2.71 -6.32
C GLN A 110 -7.94 3.76 -5.28
N VAL A 111 -8.65 3.77 -4.15
CA VAL A 111 -8.21 4.44 -2.92
C VAL A 111 -7.18 3.53 -2.24
N ALA A 112 -6.02 4.05 -1.83
CA ALA A 112 -5.10 3.26 -1.03
C ALA A 112 -5.72 2.92 0.35
N PRO A 113 -5.63 1.65 0.83
CA PRO A 113 -6.29 1.22 2.08
C PRO A 113 -5.99 2.09 3.30
N VAL A 114 -4.72 2.47 3.51
CA VAL A 114 -4.32 3.36 4.61
C VAL A 114 -5.08 4.69 4.60
N LEU A 115 -5.37 5.24 3.43
CA LEU A 115 -6.10 6.50 3.30
C LEU A 115 -7.59 6.29 3.51
N GLU A 116 -8.14 5.23 2.93
CA GLU A 116 -9.53 4.86 3.12
C GLU A 116 -9.85 4.66 4.59
N ARG A 117 -8.97 3.98 5.35
CA ARG A 117 -9.23 3.64 6.76
C ARG A 117 -8.80 4.70 7.76
N LEU A 118 -7.74 5.47 7.51
CA LEU A 118 -7.20 6.42 8.50
C LEU A 118 -7.49 7.89 8.17
N VAL A 119 -7.81 8.23 6.92
CA VAL A 119 -7.97 9.63 6.49
C VAL A 119 -9.39 9.92 6.03
N LEU A 120 -9.94 9.06 5.18
CA LEU A 120 -11.20 9.25 4.50
C LEU A 120 -12.45 8.60 5.14
N PRO A 121 -12.44 7.85 6.27
CA PRO A 121 -13.68 7.28 6.82
C PRO A 121 -14.77 8.33 7.01
N ARG A 122 -14.34 9.50 7.50
CA ARG A 122 -15.15 10.66 7.83
C ARG A 122 -15.48 11.49 6.58
N ALA A 123 -14.63 11.47 5.58
CA ALA A 123 -14.75 12.30 4.37
C ALA A 123 -15.34 11.56 3.16
N LYS A 124 -15.93 10.36 3.33
CA LYS A 124 -16.49 9.56 2.22
C LYS A 124 -17.46 10.39 1.36
N GLU A 125 -18.42 11.08 1.98
CA GLU A 125 -19.39 11.88 1.25
C GLU A 125 -18.77 13.06 0.49
N ALA A 126 -17.74 13.69 1.06
CA ALA A 126 -17.01 14.75 0.36
C ALA A 126 -16.26 14.19 -0.87
N LEU A 127 -15.67 13.02 -0.71
CA LEU A 127 -15.01 12.31 -1.81
C LEU A 127 -16.01 11.91 -2.92
N LEU A 128 -17.13 11.29 -2.56
CA LEU A 128 -18.14 10.87 -3.54
C LEU A 128 -18.70 12.07 -4.31
N ARG A 129 -18.98 13.19 -3.62
CA ARG A 129 -19.40 14.45 -4.28
C ARG A 129 -18.34 15.00 -5.23
N TRP A 130 -17.07 15.03 -4.81
CA TRP A 130 -15.98 15.49 -5.66
C TRP A 130 -15.82 14.62 -6.93
N LEU A 131 -15.92 13.29 -6.80
CA LEU A 131 -15.91 12.39 -7.96
C LEU A 131 -17.13 12.62 -8.86
N GLN A 132 -18.30 12.85 -8.29
CA GLN A 132 -19.51 13.18 -9.05
C GLN A 132 -19.33 14.48 -9.86
N GLU A 133 -18.77 15.53 -9.25
CA GLU A 133 -18.44 16.79 -9.93
C GLU A 133 -17.42 16.59 -11.07
N LEU A 134 -16.36 15.80 -10.82
CA LEU A 134 -15.36 15.46 -11.83
C LEU A 134 -15.96 14.69 -13.00
N SER A 135 -16.94 13.82 -12.76
CA SER A 135 -17.61 13.07 -13.84
C SER A 135 -18.37 13.97 -14.82
N GLY A 136 -18.71 15.21 -14.43
CA GLY A 136 -19.30 16.21 -15.33
C GLY A 136 -18.31 16.91 -16.27
N GLN A 137 -17.00 16.67 -16.11
CA GLN A 137 -15.95 17.33 -16.90
C GLN A 137 -15.70 16.57 -18.21
N ALA A 138 -16.37 16.96 -19.30
CA ALA A 138 -16.32 16.26 -20.58
C ALA A 138 -14.90 16.11 -21.18
N GLU A 139 -13.98 17.03 -20.85
CA GLU A 139 -12.61 17.02 -21.39
C GLU A 139 -11.60 16.30 -20.48
N LEU A 140 -12.04 15.65 -19.39
CA LEU A 140 -11.17 14.89 -18.50
C LEU A 140 -10.58 13.67 -19.22
N ARG A 141 -9.25 13.53 -19.20
CA ARG A 141 -8.52 12.46 -19.91
C ARG A 141 -7.54 11.71 -19.02
N TRP A 142 -6.88 12.42 -18.11
CA TRP A 142 -5.75 11.88 -17.37
C TRP A 142 -5.79 12.32 -15.92
N LEU A 143 -5.25 11.45 -15.07
CA LEU A 143 -5.01 11.72 -13.67
C LEU A 143 -3.51 11.79 -13.43
N VAL A 144 -3.06 12.81 -12.72
CA VAL A 144 -1.67 12.94 -12.29
C VAL A 144 -1.61 12.71 -10.79
N PRO A 145 -1.40 11.47 -10.32
CA PRO A 145 -1.30 11.20 -8.91
C PRO A 145 0.05 11.62 -8.33
N ALA A 146 0.07 11.80 -7.01
CA ALA A 146 1.29 12.00 -6.26
C ALA A 146 2.10 10.70 -6.06
N HIS A 147 1.48 9.53 -6.28
CA HIS A 147 2.09 8.22 -6.06
C HIS A 147 1.72 7.22 -7.16
N TYR A 148 2.58 6.20 -7.33
CA TYR A 148 2.41 5.07 -8.25
C TYR A 148 2.34 5.47 -9.74
N SER A 149 1.76 4.60 -10.57
CA SER A 149 1.75 4.75 -12.03
C SER A 149 1.00 6.01 -12.45
N ALA A 150 1.63 6.79 -13.33
CA ALA A 150 1.10 8.06 -13.83
C ALA A 150 1.50 8.29 -15.30
N PRO A 151 0.64 8.96 -16.11
CA PRO A 151 -0.76 9.27 -15.84
C PRO A 151 -1.70 8.13 -16.33
N PRO A 152 -2.54 7.52 -15.47
CA PRO A 152 -3.57 6.61 -15.96
C PRO A 152 -4.66 7.38 -16.72
N ASN A 153 -5.33 6.65 -17.62
CA ASN A 153 -6.53 7.15 -18.28
C ASN A 153 -7.63 7.39 -17.24
N PHE A 154 -8.19 8.59 -17.24
CA PHE A 154 -9.16 9.04 -16.25
C PHE A 154 -10.22 9.90 -16.93
N THR A 155 -11.14 9.23 -17.63
CA THR A 155 -12.26 9.88 -18.33
C THR A 155 -13.48 9.97 -17.42
N PRO A 156 -14.53 10.74 -17.80
CA PRO A 156 -15.81 10.72 -17.09
C PRO A 156 -16.36 9.32 -16.83
N GLN A 157 -16.22 8.40 -17.80
CA GLN A 157 -16.66 7.01 -17.65
C GLN A 157 -15.85 6.29 -16.58
N THR A 158 -14.52 6.44 -16.58
CA THR A 158 -13.65 5.87 -15.53
C THR A 158 -14.00 6.42 -14.15
N VAL A 159 -14.30 7.71 -14.05
CA VAL A 159 -14.74 8.35 -12.79
C VAL A 159 -16.05 7.74 -12.31
N GLN A 160 -17.04 7.55 -13.19
CA GLN A 160 -18.32 6.92 -12.85
C GLN A 160 -18.16 5.47 -12.39
N HIS A 161 -17.28 4.70 -13.04
CA HIS A 161 -16.96 3.34 -12.60
C HIS A 161 -16.31 3.32 -11.21
N LEU A 162 -15.36 4.23 -10.95
CA LEU A 162 -14.77 4.37 -9.62
C LEU A 162 -15.85 4.75 -8.60
N LEU A 163 -16.66 5.77 -8.88
CA LEU A 163 -17.73 6.23 -8.00
C LEU A 163 -18.69 5.10 -7.63
N ALA A 164 -19.18 4.34 -8.62
CA ALA A 164 -20.07 3.21 -8.40
C ALA A 164 -19.42 2.12 -7.53
N SER A 165 -18.14 1.81 -7.77
CA SER A 165 -17.37 0.86 -6.96
C SER A 165 -17.26 1.32 -5.50
N LEU A 166 -16.96 2.60 -5.26
CA LEU A 166 -16.85 3.17 -3.91
C LEU A 166 -18.20 3.21 -3.16
N GLN A 167 -19.31 3.32 -3.88
CA GLN A 167 -20.65 3.32 -3.31
C GLN A 167 -21.11 1.92 -2.90
N GLN A 168 -20.77 0.88 -3.68
CA GLN A 168 -21.24 -0.48 -3.47
C GLN A 168 -20.43 -1.28 -2.44
N ARG A 169 -19.14 -0.96 -2.29
CA ARG A 169 -18.25 -1.69 -1.37
C ARG A 169 -18.45 -1.29 0.09
N ASP A 170 -18.11 -2.22 0.98
CA ASP A 170 -17.91 -1.92 2.39
C ASP A 170 -16.76 -0.91 2.54
N TRP A 171 -17.02 0.18 3.25
CA TRP A 171 -16.11 1.32 3.28
C TRP A 171 -15.33 1.33 4.58
N ALA A 172 -14.00 1.42 4.45
CA ALA A 172 -13.09 1.46 5.58
C ALA A 172 -13.28 0.26 6.55
N PRO A 173 -13.21 -0.99 6.04
CA PRO A 173 -13.38 -2.18 6.87
C PRO A 173 -12.28 -2.31 7.93
N SER A 174 -12.49 -3.20 8.91
CA SER A 174 -11.53 -3.45 10.00
C SER A 174 -11.24 -4.94 10.20
N SER A 175 -11.34 -5.74 9.14
CA SER A 175 -11.07 -7.18 9.12
C SER A 175 -9.90 -7.51 8.19
N GLU A 176 -9.33 -8.71 8.33
CA GLU A 176 -8.27 -9.22 7.46
C GLU A 176 -7.07 -8.25 7.40
N ASN A 177 -6.58 -7.92 6.19
CA ASN A 177 -5.49 -6.97 5.98
C ASN A 177 -5.74 -5.57 6.56
N TRP A 178 -6.98 -5.21 6.88
CA TRP A 178 -7.36 -3.90 7.43
C TRP A 178 -7.35 -3.84 8.95
N GLU A 179 -7.29 -4.97 9.64
CA GLU A 179 -7.45 -5.04 11.09
C GLU A 179 -6.48 -4.10 11.82
N PHE A 180 -5.22 -4.07 11.40
CA PHE A 180 -4.23 -3.19 12.02
C PHE A 180 -4.55 -1.71 11.83
N LEU A 181 -4.96 -1.29 10.62
CA LEU A 181 -5.39 0.07 10.36
C LEU A 181 -6.62 0.43 11.21
N GLY A 182 -7.59 -0.48 11.33
CA GLY A 182 -8.75 -0.31 12.20
C GLY A 182 -8.35 -0.09 13.66
N SER A 183 -7.37 -0.85 14.16
CA SER A 183 -6.85 -0.66 15.52
C SER A 183 -6.18 0.69 15.74
N ILE A 184 -5.54 1.26 14.71
CA ILE A 184 -4.94 2.59 14.76
C ILE A 184 -6.04 3.65 14.81
N ASP A 185 -7.03 3.60 13.91
CA ASP A 185 -8.15 4.54 13.90
C ASP A 185 -8.91 4.55 15.23
N GLN A 186 -9.19 3.36 15.79
CA GLN A 186 -9.85 3.25 17.10
C GLN A 186 -9.04 3.92 18.21
N ARG A 187 -7.71 3.72 18.24
CA ARG A 187 -6.86 4.39 19.24
C ARG A 187 -6.85 5.92 19.05
N LEU A 188 -6.87 6.41 17.81
CA LEU A 188 -6.92 7.84 17.53
C LEU A 188 -8.25 8.46 17.99
N LEU A 189 -9.35 7.71 17.86
CA LEU A 189 -10.67 8.08 18.40
C LEU A 189 -10.67 8.12 19.93
N ASP A 190 -10.20 7.04 20.56
CA ASP A 190 -10.18 6.92 22.03
C ASP A 190 -9.34 8.05 22.68
N LEU A 191 -8.29 8.50 21.98
CA LEU A 191 -7.43 9.60 22.42
C LEU A 191 -7.98 10.99 22.05
N GLY A 192 -9.09 11.08 21.31
CA GLY A 192 -9.67 12.35 20.85
C GLY A 192 -8.80 13.12 19.85
N VAL A 193 -7.85 12.46 19.20
CA VAL A 193 -6.95 13.07 18.19
C VAL A 193 -7.71 13.35 16.90
N VAL A 194 -8.69 12.51 16.57
CA VAL A 194 -9.58 12.67 15.42
C VAL A 194 -11.04 12.66 15.90
N PRO A 195 -11.94 13.43 15.27
CA PRO A 195 -13.34 13.49 15.71
C PRO A 195 -14.13 12.28 15.19
N ASP A 196 -15.18 11.84 15.87
CA ASP A 196 -16.06 10.78 15.35
C ASP A 196 -16.71 11.15 14.01
N GLN A 197 -17.14 12.41 13.90
CA GLN A 197 -17.68 13.00 12.66
C GLN A 197 -16.84 14.22 12.27
N PRO A 198 -16.48 14.40 10.99
CA PRO A 198 -15.72 15.56 10.59
C PRO A 198 -16.62 16.80 10.63
N VAL A 199 -16.11 17.88 11.23
CA VAL A 199 -16.71 19.20 11.05
C VAL A 199 -16.31 19.69 9.68
N ILE A 200 -17.13 19.43 8.65
CA ILE A 200 -16.98 20.09 7.37
C ILE A 200 -17.46 21.53 7.57
N LYS A 201 -16.52 22.46 7.77
CA LYS A 201 -16.83 23.88 7.64
C LYS A 201 -17.17 24.11 6.17
N ALA A 202 -18.44 24.42 5.90
CA ALA A 202 -18.92 24.87 4.60
C ALA A 202 -18.21 26.16 4.17
#